data_AF-A0A1P8RSN5-F1
#
_entry.id   AF-A0A1P8RSN5-F1
#
_cell.length_a   1.000
_cell.length_b   1.000
_cell.length_c   1.000
_cell.angle_alpha   90.00
_cell.angle_beta   90.00
_cell.angle_gamma   90.00
#
_symmetry.space_group_name_H-M   'P 1'
#
loop_
_entity.id
_entity.type
_entity.pdbx_description
1 polymer ?
#
loop_
_entity_poly.entity_id
_entity_poly.type
_entity_poly.pdbx_seq_one_letter_code
_entity_poly.pdbx_strand_id
1 'polypeptide(L)'
;MKKGFVKVIECFNITGIGILTELQHNENGIPPDTEIVDLNTETNWAVTKRVLSGTLLIADSEIMFDCETKSEHISNSYKTEKDREIAVKKELERRKNGIYWYLIKPMNIKQKAKPEIGAELKIKTTPQQRV
;
A
#
# COMPACT_ATOMS: atom_id res chain seq x y z
N MET A 1 8.07 13.12 -0.48
CA MET A 1 8.09 12.48 0.85
C MET A 1 9.52 12.14 1.23
N LYS A 2 9.84 12.01 2.53
CA LYS A 2 11.17 11.57 2.97
C LYS A 2 11.37 10.07 2.72
N LYS A 3 12.56 9.65 2.29
CA LYS A 3 12.91 8.22 2.19
C LYS A 3 12.83 7.53 3.57
N GLY A 4 12.41 6.27 3.56
CA GLY A 4 12.20 5.45 4.76
C GLY A 4 10.91 5.79 5.52
N PHE A 5 9.99 6.54 4.90
CA PHE A 5 8.70 6.90 5.48
C PHE A 5 7.58 6.71 4.47
N VAL A 6 6.39 6.40 4.98
CA VAL A 6 5.14 6.35 4.23
C VAL A 6 4.12 7.24 4.91
N LYS A 7 3.19 7.81 4.14
CA LYS A 7 2.02 8.50 4.68
C LYS A 7 0.76 7.68 4.41
N VAL A 8 -0.08 7.53 5.41
CA VAL A 8 -1.38 6.90 5.29
C VAL A 8 -2.34 7.87 4.62
N ILE A 9 -2.82 7.54 3.43
CA ILE A 9 -3.81 8.34 2.68
C ILE A 9 -5.22 7.87 3.01
N GLU A 10 -5.44 6.56 3.00
CA GLU A 10 -6.72 5.93 3.31
C GLU A 10 -6.50 4.59 4.00
N CYS A 11 -7.49 4.13 4.77
CA CYS A 11 -7.34 2.94 5.59
C CYS A 11 -8.67 2.27 5.97
N PHE A 12 -8.83 1.00 5.60
CA PHE A 12 -10.03 0.19 5.79
C PHE A 12 -9.71 -1.17 6.42
N ASN A 13 -10.52 -1.59 7.38
CA ASN A 13 -10.44 -2.95 7.90
C ASN A 13 -11.27 -3.88 7.01
N ILE A 14 -10.68 -4.99 6.57
CA ILE A 14 -11.36 -6.05 5.83
C ILE A 14 -11.35 -7.30 6.72
N THR A 15 -12.52 -7.64 7.25
CA THR A 15 -12.72 -8.78 8.14
C THR A 15 -12.16 -10.07 7.53
N GLY A 16 -11.30 -10.76 8.26
CA GLY A 16 -10.69 -12.02 7.83
C GLY A 16 -9.51 -11.90 6.86
N ILE A 17 -9.21 -10.70 6.35
CA ILE A 17 -8.12 -10.47 5.39
C ILE A 17 -7.00 -9.62 6.00
N GLY A 18 -7.35 -8.47 6.59
CA GLY A 18 -6.37 -7.54 7.13
C GLY A 18 -6.83 -6.09 7.01
N ILE A 19 -5.86 -5.18 6.89
CA ILE A 19 -6.10 -3.75 6.76
C ILE A 19 -5.66 -3.34 5.36
N LEU A 20 -6.62 -2.90 4.53
CA LEU A 20 -6.33 -2.31 3.25
C LEU A 20 -6.02 -0.84 3.46
N THR A 21 -4.80 -0.44 3.12
CA THR A 21 -4.34 0.93 3.29
C THR A 21 -3.74 1.46 2.02
N GLU A 22 -3.97 2.74 1.77
CA GLU A 22 -3.31 3.46 0.73
C GLU A 22 -2.16 4.24 1.31
N LEU A 23 -0.97 3.94 0.82
CA LEU A 23 0.28 4.53 1.28
C LEU A 23 0.84 5.40 0.18
N GLN A 24 1.20 6.62 0.54
CA GLN A 24 2.05 7.46 -0.28
C GLN A 24 3.51 7.26 0.16
N HIS A 25 4.44 7.06 -0.79
CA HIS A 25 5.87 6.94 -0.52
C HIS A 25 6.73 7.22 -1.76
N ASN A 26 8.04 7.40 -1.53
CA ASN A 26 9.05 7.58 -2.58
C ASN A 26 9.97 6.34 -2.75
N GLU A 27 9.65 5.23 -2.08
CA GLU A 27 10.38 3.96 -2.21
C GLU A 27 10.11 3.26 -3.54
N ASN A 28 11.04 2.39 -3.96
CA ASN A 28 10.91 1.52 -5.13
C ASN A 28 10.10 0.25 -4.80
N GLY A 29 8.89 0.47 -4.30
CA GLY A 29 8.03 -0.55 -3.71
C GLY A 29 8.34 -0.81 -2.23
N ILE A 30 7.40 -1.49 -1.56
CA ILE A 30 7.55 -1.92 -0.17
C ILE A 30 7.38 -3.43 -0.09
N PRO A 31 8.46 -4.20 0.19
CA PRO A 31 8.39 -5.65 0.13
C PRO A 31 7.45 -6.21 1.21
N PRO A 32 6.85 -7.40 0.97
CA PRO A 32 6.17 -8.14 2.01
C PRO A 32 7.03 -8.33 3.26
N ASP A 33 6.36 -8.44 4.41
CA ASP A 33 6.93 -8.61 5.74
C ASP A 33 7.75 -7.40 6.24
N THR A 34 7.76 -6.29 5.49
CA THR A 34 8.31 -5.00 5.95
C THR A 34 7.50 -4.45 7.11
N GLU A 35 8.18 -4.07 8.19
CA GLU A 35 7.58 -3.40 9.34
C GLU A 35 7.45 -1.89 9.08
N ILE A 36 6.23 -1.36 9.23
CA ILE A 36 5.94 0.06 9.29
C ILE A 36 5.46 0.41 10.70
N VAL A 37 6.02 1.47 11.28
CA VAL A 37 5.80 1.84 12.68
C VAL A 37 5.35 3.29 12.81
N ASP A 38 4.33 3.52 13.63
CA ASP A 38 4.00 4.84 14.14
C ASP A 38 4.90 5.13 15.34
N LEU A 39 5.74 6.15 15.20
CA LEU A 39 6.69 6.52 16.26
C LEU A 39 6.03 7.21 17.45
N ASN A 40 4.80 7.72 17.31
CA ASN A 40 4.10 8.40 18.40
C ASN A 40 3.40 7.40 19.34
N THR A 41 2.86 6.32 18.77
CA THR A 41 2.08 5.32 19.49
C THR A 41 2.83 4.00 19.70
N GLU A 42 4.01 3.86 19.08
CA GLU A 42 4.80 2.62 19.01
C GLU A 42 4.03 1.43 18.40
N THR A 43 2.91 1.69 17.73
CA THR A 43 2.14 0.67 17.04
C THR A 43 2.79 0.33 15.71
N ASN A 44 2.78 -0.95 15.35
CA ASN A 44 3.44 -1.43 14.14
C ASN A 44 2.57 -2.41 13.34
N TRP A 45 2.81 -2.41 12.04
CA TRP A 45 2.15 -3.28 11.09
C TRP A 45 3.19 -3.89 10.15
N ALA A 46 2.93 -5.12 9.73
CA ALA A 46 3.70 -5.75 8.67
C ALA A 46 2.94 -5.61 7.35
N VAL A 47 3.65 -5.17 6.31
CA VAL A 47 3.16 -5.25 4.93
C VAL A 47 2.97 -6.72 4.58
N THR A 48 1.81 -7.08 4.04
CA THR A 48 1.55 -8.46 3.63
C THR A 48 1.73 -8.64 2.13
N LYS A 49 1.27 -7.66 1.34
CA LYS A 49 1.33 -7.66 -0.12
C LYS A 49 0.90 -6.31 -0.70
N ARG A 50 1.31 -6.06 -1.94
CA ARG A 50 0.81 -4.97 -2.79
C ARG A 50 -0.59 -5.32 -3.33
N VAL A 51 -1.45 -4.32 -3.46
CA VAL A 51 -2.76 -4.46 -4.12
C VAL A 51 -2.76 -3.64 -5.41
N LEU A 52 -2.77 -4.33 -6.54
CA LEU A 52 -2.69 -3.76 -7.88
C LEU A 52 -4.07 -3.35 -8.38
N SER A 53 -4.13 -2.29 -9.18
CA SER A 53 -5.39 -1.85 -9.79
C SER A 53 -5.63 -2.60 -11.08
N GLY A 54 -6.69 -3.41 -11.13
CA GLY A 54 -7.12 -4.08 -12.35
C GLY A 54 -7.38 -3.10 -13.49
N THR A 55 -7.78 -1.87 -13.16
CA THR A 55 -7.96 -0.77 -14.11
C THR A 55 -6.70 -0.44 -14.89
N LEU A 56 -5.56 -0.37 -14.20
CA LEU A 56 -4.26 -0.07 -14.82
C LEU A 56 -3.63 -1.31 -15.46
N LEU A 57 -3.88 -2.50 -14.93
CA LEU A 57 -3.43 -3.76 -15.55
C LEU A 57 -4.05 -3.96 -16.93
N ILE A 58 -5.37 -3.71 -17.08
CA ILE A 58 -6.04 -3.80 -18.40
C ILE A 58 -5.50 -2.75 -19.38
N ALA A 59 -5.01 -1.62 -18.86
CA ALA A 59 -4.41 -0.56 -19.67
C ALA A 59 -2.88 -0.73 -19.88
N ASP A 60 -2.29 -1.85 -19.41
CA ASP A 60 -0.84 -2.11 -19.44
C ASP A 60 0.00 -0.92 -18.92
N SER A 61 -0.49 -0.28 -17.85
CA SER A 61 0.04 0.98 -17.34
C SER A 61 0.32 0.94 -15.83
N GLU A 62 0.23 -0.23 -15.20
CA GLU A 62 0.54 -0.37 -13.77
C GLU A 62 2.04 -0.41 -13.53
N ILE A 63 2.49 0.15 -12.41
CA ILE A 63 3.89 0.11 -11.99
C ILE A 63 4.10 -1.15 -11.16
N MET A 64 5.06 -1.97 -11.58
CA MET A 64 5.48 -3.19 -10.88
C MET A 64 6.86 -2.97 -10.25
N PHE A 65 7.00 -3.37 -8.99
CA PHE A 65 8.27 -3.28 -8.27
C PHE A 65 8.81 -4.69 -7.98
N ASP A 66 10.06 -4.97 -8.36
CA ASP A 66 10.67 -6.30 -8.22
C ASP A 66 10.72 -6.81 -6.76
N CYS A 67 10.76 -5.89 -5.79
CA CYS A 67 10.79 -6.26 -4.37
C CYS A 67 9.41 -6.70 -3.83
N GLU A 68 8.31 -6.40 -4.54
CA GLU A 68 6.94 -6.70 -4.12
C GLU A 68 6.52 -8.10 -4.57
N THR A 69 7.17 -9.11 -3.98
CA THR A 69 7.04 -10.53 -4.37
C THR A 69 5.67 -11.16 -4.09
N LYS A 70 4.78 -10.46 -3.39
CA LYS A 70 3.38 -10.88 -3.16
C LYS A 70 2.46 -9.73 -3.58
N SER A 71 1.49 -10.05 -4.43
CA SER A 71 0.48 -9.10 -4.88
C SER A 71 -0.89 -9.75 -5.06
N GLU A 72 -1.93 -8.95 -4.98
CA GLU A 72 -3.28 -9.28 -5.47
C GLU A 72 -3.79 -8.14 -6.34
N HIS A 73 -4.85 -8.36 -7.13
CA HIS A 73 -5.45 -7.31 -7.93
C HIS A 73 -6.91 -7.10 -7.53
N ILE A 74 -7.36 -5.85 -7.60
CA ILE A 74 -8.78 -5.52 -7.46
C ILE A 74 -9.33 -5.22 -8.86
N SER A 75 -10.30 -5.99 -9.27
CA SER A 75 -11.04 -5.78 -10.51
C SER A 75 -12.18 -4.80 -10.28
N ASN A 76 -12.20 -3.72 -11.06
CA ASN A 76 -13.25 -2.73 -11.02
C ASN A 76 -14.20 -2.94 -12.22
N SER A 77 -15.50 -2.98 -11.95
CA SER A 77 -16.53 -2.96 -12.99
C SER A 77 -17.00 -1.53 -13.24
N TYR A 78 -17.07 -1.14 -14.51
CA TYR A 78 -17.54 0.18 -14.93
C TYR A 78 -18.86 0.07 -15.69
N LYS A 79 -19.77 1.00 -15.45
CA LYS A 79 -21.05 1.05 -16.18
C LYS A 79 -20.87 1.57 -17.61
N THR A 80 -19.90 2.46 -17.81
CA THR A 80 -19.62 3.07 -19.11
C THR A 80 -18.12 3.13 -19.38
N GLU A 81 -17.75 3.23 -20.66
CA GLU A 81 -16.36 3.43 -21.07
C GLU A 81 -15.78 4.74 -20.54
N LYS A 82 -16.59 5.82 -20.53
CA LYS A 82 -16.18 7.12 -19.98
C LYS A 82 -15.82 7.04 -18.49
N ASP A 83 -16.57 6.28 -17.70
CA ASP A 83 -16.25 6.07 -16.28
C ASP A 83 -14.91 5.34 -16.11
N ARG A 84 -14.65 4.35 -16.98
CA ARG A 84 -13.37 3.63 -17.02
C ARG A 84 -12.22 4.57 -17.34
N GLU A 85 -12.34 5.42 -18.36
CA GLU A 85 -11.30 6.40 -18.72
C GLU A 85 -10.99 7.37 -17.58
N ILE A 86 -12.02 7.87 -16.89
CA ILE A 86 -11.86 8.75 -15.73
C ILE A 86 -11.12 8.01 -14.61
N ALA A 87 -11.45 6.75 -14.37
CA ALA A 87 -10.79 5.94 -13.35
C ALA A 87 -9.32 5.66 -13.70
N VAL A 88 -9.01 5.33 -14.96
CA VAL A 88 -7.62 5.16 -15.43
C VAL A 88 -6.82 6.44 -15.18
N LYS A 89 -7.34 7.60 -15.59
CA LYS A 89 -6.65 8.89 -15.38
C LYS A 89 -6.39 9.16 -13.90
N LYS A 90 -7.38 8.93 -13.04
CA LYS A 90 -7.22 9.09 -11.58
C LYS A 90 -6.14 8.16 -11.03
N GLU A 91 -6.16 6.87 -11.38
CA GLU A 91 -5.17 5.91 -10.90
C GLU A 91 -3.75 6.26 -11.40
N LEU A 92 -3.59 6.71 -12.64
CA LEU A 92 -2.30 7.17 -13.16
C LEU A 92 -1.77 8.40 -12.38
N GLU A 93 -2.62 9.38 -12.09
CA GLU A 93 -2.23 10.53 -11.27
C GLU A 93 -1.82 10.11 -9.85
N ARG A 94 -2.46 9.09 -9.27
CA ARG A 94 -2.04 8.54 -7.97
C ARG A 94 -0.65 7.93 -8.03
N ARG A 95 -0.33 7.17 -9.10
CA ARG A 95 0.99 6.55 -9.30
C ARG A 95 2.09 7.60 -9.45
N LYS A 96 1.83 8.67 -10.20
CA LYS A 96 2.75 9.82 -10.31
C LYS A 96 3.05 10.47 -8.96
N ASN A 97 2.09 10.42 -8.03
CA ASN A 97 2.23 10.94 -6.67
C ASN A 97 2.78 9.90 -5.67
N GLY A 98 3.21 8.73 -6.14
CA GLY A 98 3.76 7.65 -5.31
C GLY A 98 2.73 7.00 -4.40
N ILE A 99 1.46 6.95 -4.83
CA ILE A 99 0.34 6.46 -4.03
C ILE A 99 -0.11 5.08 -4.49
N TYR A 100 -0.13 4.15 -3.55
CA TYR A 100 -0.23 2.72 -3.79
C TYR A 100 -1.04 2.04 -2.67
N TRP A 101 -1.87 1.05 -3.03
CA TRP A 101 -2.60 0.20 -2.10
C TRP A 101 -1.76 -0.97 -1.59
N TYR A 102 -1.84 -1.23 -0.28
CA TYR A 102 -1.21 -2.37 0.38
C TYR A 102 -2.19 -3.02 1.34
N LEU A 103 -2.07 -4.33 1.51
CA LEU A 103 -2.62 -5.00 2.67
C LEU A 103 -1.56 -5.04 3.77
N ILE A 104 -1.92 -4.59 4.95
CA ILE A 104 -1.08 -4.67 6.16
C ILE A 104 -1.82 -5.45 7.25
N LYS A 105 -1.08 -5.95 8.23
CA LYS A 105 -1.63 -6.57 9.44
C LYS A 105 -0.90 -6.07 10.68
N PRO A 106 -1.58 -5.92 11.82
CA PRO A 106 -0.89 -5.58 13.06
C PRO A 106 0.10 -6.69 13.40
N MET A 107 1.30 -6.33 13.89
CA MET A 107 2.27 -7.35 14.32
C MET A 107 1.95 -7.90 15.70
N ASN A 108 1.30 -7.11 16.55
CA ASN A 108 0.77 -7.55 17.84
C ASN A 108 -0.71 -7.93 17.68
N ILE A 109 -1.07 -9.19 17.96
CA ILE A 109 -2.46 -9.69 17.87
C ILE A 109 -3.41 -8.91 18.81
N LYS A 110 -2.90 -8.34 19.92
CA LYS A 110 -3.68 -7.49 20.82
C LYS A 110 -3.91 -6.09 20.25
N GLN A 111 -3.07 -5.64 19.31
CA GLN A 111 -3.24 -4.37 18.60
C GLN A 111 -4.32 -4.54 17.53
N LYS A 112 -5.52 -4.03 17.83
CA LYS A 112 -6.65 -3.98 16.88
C LYS A 112 -6.70 -2.67 16.10
N ALA A 113 -5.83 -1.72 16.41
CA ALA A 113 -5.82 -0.41 15.79
C ALA A 113 -5.29 -0.50 14.35
N LYS A 114 -6.02 0.13 13.44
CA LYS A 114 -5.53 0.47 12.11
C LYS A 114 -4.74 1.78 12.16
N PRO A 115 -3.82 2.03 11.22
CA PRO A 115 -3.15 3.33 11.16
C PRO A 115 -4.13 4.49 11.02
N GLU A 116 -3.80 5.61 11.64
CA GLU A 116 -4.56 6.85 11.49
C GLU A 116 -4.34 7.46 10.09
N ILE A 117 -5.41 7.97 9.49
CA ILE A 117 -5.34 8.66 8.19
C ILE A 117 -4.55 9.95 8.37
N GLY A 118 -3.59 10.18 7.48
CA GLY A 118 -2.67 11.31 7.53
C GLY A 118 -1.40 11.06 8.33
N ALA A 119 -1.32 9.97 9.10
CA ALA A 119 -0.12 9.62 9.87
C ALA A 119 1.07 9.33 8.96
N GLU A 120 2.26 9.74 9.39
CA GLU A 120 3.53 9.37 8.77
C GLU A 120 4.16 8.22 9.56
N LEU A 121 4.35 7.08 8.90
CA LEU A 121 4.91 5.86 9.50
C LEU A 121 6.33 5.65 8.99
N LYS A 122 7.21 5.22 9.88
CA LYS A 122 8.60 4.89 9.53
C LYS A 122 8.67 3.46 9.02
N ILE A 123 9.35 3.26 7.89
CA ILE A 123 9.74 1.94 7.41
C ILE A 123 10.96 1.48 8.22
N LYS A 124 10.83 0.35 8.91
CA LYS A 124 11.98 -0.31 9.50
C LYS A 124 12.69 -1.11 8.42
N THR A 125 13.89 -0.65 8.05
CA THR A 125 14.85 -1.46 7.32
C THR A 125 15.31 -2.59 8.22
N THR A 126 14.89 -3.82 7.92
CA THR A 126 15.57 -5.00 8.44
C THR A 126 17.02 -4.94 7.97
N PRO A 127 18.03 -5.10 8.83
CA PRO A 127 19.37 -5.36 8.34
C PRO A 127 19.27 -6.61 7.46
N GLN A 128 19.46 -6.46 6.15
CA GLN A 128 19.66 -7.61 5.29
C GLN A 128 20.77 -8.45 5.93
N GLN A 129 20.46 -9.68 6.30
CA GLN A 129 21.48 -10.67 6.60
C GLN A 129 22.41 -10.70 5.39
N ARG A 130 23.63 -10.17 5.57
CA ARG A 130 24.72 -10.41 4.65
C ARG A 130 24.90 -11.91 4.61
N VAL A 131 24.51 -12.53 3.50
CA VAL A 131 24.95 -13.89 3.16
C VAL A 131 26.37 -13.77 2.65
#